data_AF-A0A2V5FK27-F1
#
_entry.id   AF-A0A2V5FK27-F1
#
_cell.length_a   1.000
_cell.length_b   1.000
_cell.length_c   1.000
_cell.angle_alpha   90.00
_cell.angle_beta   90.00
_cell.angle_gamma   90.00
#
_symmetry.space_group_name_H-M   'P 1'
#
loop_
_entity.id
_entity.type
_entity.pdbx_description
1 polymer ?
#
loop_
_entity_poly.entity_id
_entity_poly.type
_entity_poly.pdbx_seq_one_letter_code
_entity_poly.pdbx_strand_id
1 'polypeptide(L)'
;MSVQTNERENPAPILMRVDAWKCSLIDAAVELLGTDRASFMLDAACRRAEEVIMNRPLFVLSDEAFNRFEHALEQNALKDNKCLQKLMSQPPRWS
;
A
#
# COMPACT_ATOMS: atom_id res chain seq x y z
N MET A 1 14.82 9.81 -14.54
CA MET A 1 15.66 8.68 -14.12
C MET A 1 14.94 7.41 -14.51
N SER A 2 15.47 6.71 -15.50
CA SER A 2 14.89 5.48 -16.04
C SER A 2 15.00 4.39 -14.98
N VAL A 3 13.87 3.90 -14.48
CA VAL A 3 13.87 2.68 -13.66
C VAL A 3 14.15 1.53 -14.62
N GLN A 4 15.43 1.18 -14.72
CA GLN A 4 15.88 -0.06 -15.34
C GLN A 4 15.39 -1.20 -14.44
N THR A 5 14.25 -1.79 -14.78
CA THR A 5 13.88 -3.13 -14.30
C THR A 5 14.67 -4.13 -15.15
N ASN A 6 15.96 -4.28 -14.86
CA ASN A 6 16.79 -5.30 -15.52
C ASN A 6 16.79 -6.61 -14.71
N GLU A 7 16.53 -7.70 -15.42
CA GLU A 7 16.98 -9.08 -15.15
C GLU A 7 16.56 -9.77 -13.84
N ARG A 8 15.43 -10.50 -13.90
CA ARG A 8 15.30 -11.89 -13.41
C ARG A 8 14.24 -12.65 -14.22
N GLU A 9 14.43 -12.83 -15.53
CA GLU A 9 13.60 -13.76 -16.32
C GLU A 9 14.03 -15.22 -16.10
N ASN A 10 14.14 -15.64 -14.85
CA ASN A 10 14.13 -17.06 -14.53
C ASN A 10 13.11 -17.28 -13.42
N PRO A 11 11.94 -17.87 -13.70
CA PRO A 11 10.89 -18.06 -12.70
C PRO A 11 11.47 -18.90 -11.55
N ALA A 12 11.60 -18.28 -10.38
CA ALA A 12 12.03 -18.98 -9.18
C ALA A 12 10.85 -19.77 -8.60
N PRO A 13 11.00 -21.09 -8.32
CA PRO A 13 9.93 -21.87 -7.72
C PRO A 13 9.65 -21.40 -6.30
N ILE A 14 8.38 -21.22 -5.96
CA ILE A 14 7.92 -20.93 -4.60
C ILE A 14 7.45 -22.25 -3.97
N LEU A 15 8.20 -22.74 -2.97
CA LEU A 15 7.85 -23.93 -2.21
C LEU A 15 7.33 -23.54 -0.84
N MET A 16 6.13 -24.00 -0.51
CA MET A 16 5.44 -23.68 0.74
C MET A 16 4.91 -24.94 1.42
N ARG A 17 5.02 -24.97 2.74
CA ARG A 17 4.37 -26.01 3.57
C ARG A 17 3.03 -25.46 4.05
N VAL A 18 1.98 -26.25 3.91
CA VAL A 18 0.61 -25.84 4.19
C VAL A 18 -0.08 -26.95 4.97
N ASP A 19 -0.85 -26.57 5.98
CA ASP A 19 -1.65 -27.51 6.76
C ASP A 19 -2.75 -28.13 5.89
N ALA A 20 -3.10 -29.39 6.12
CA ALA A 20 -4.10 -30.11 5.33
C ALA A 20 -5.44 -29.36 5.22
N TRP A 21 -5.88 -28.76 6.33
CA TRP A 21 -7.09 -27.93 6.37
C TRP A 21 -7.03 -26.74 5.41
N LYS A 22 -5.90 -26.02 5.36
CA LYS A 22 -5.71 -24.86 4.49
C LYS A 22 -5.69 -25.29 3.02
N CYS A 23 -5.07 -26.43 2.71
CA CYS A 23 -5.14 -27.02 1.38
C CYS A 23 -6.60 -27.33 0.98
N SER A 24 -7.37 -28.01 1.83
CA SER A 24 -8.78 -28.32 1.53
C SER A 24 -9.64 -27.07 1.32
N LEU A 25 -9.38 -26.01 2.09
CA LEU A 25 -10.08 -24.73 1.92
C LEU A 25 -9.76 -24.08 0.57
N ILE A 26 -8.48 -24.09 0.16
CA ILE A 26 -8.05 -23.57 -1.14
C ILE A 26 -8.67 -24.40 -2.26
N ASP A 27 -8.64 -25.73 -2.13
CA ASP A 27 -9.18 -26.65 -3.14
C ASP A 27 -10.68 -26.40 -3.38
N ALA A 28 -11.46 -26.24 -2.31
CA ALA A 28 -12.87 -25.90 -2.42
C ALA A 28 -13.11 -24.55 -3.12
N ALA A 29 -12.29 -23.54 -2.84
CA ALA A 29 -12.40 -22.23 -3.52
C ALA A 29 -12.05 -22.32 -5.01
N VAL A 30 -11.02 -23.10 -5.35
CA VAL A 30 -10.57 -23.34 -6.73
C VAL A 30 -11.63 -24.11 -7.52
N GLU A 31 -12.27 -25.12 -6.92
CA GLU A 31 -13.38 -25.86 -7.53
C GLU A 31 -14.58 -24.95 -7.85
N LEU A 32 -14.92 -24.03 -6.96
CA LEU A 32 -16.01 -23.07 -7.18
C LEU A 32 -15.70 -22.04 -8.27
N LEU A 33 -14.43 -21.63 -8.38
CA LEU A 33 -13.98 -20.62 -9.34
C LEU A 33 -13.59 -21.21 -10.70
N GLY A 34 -13.34 -22.52 -10.78
CA GLY A 34 -12.88 -23.20 -12.00
C GLY A 34 -11.48 -22.79 -12.43
N THR A 35 -10.60 -22.46 -11.48
CA THR A 35 -9.23 -21.99 -11.75
C THR A 35 -8.19 -23.07 -11.42
N ASP A 36 -6.90 -22.77 -11.60
CA ASP A 36 -5.80 -23.61 -11.10
C ASP A 36 -5.37 -23.18 -9.70
N ARG A 37 -4.88 -24.13 -8.88
CA ARG A 37 -4.44 -23.87 -7.50
C ARG A 37 -3.29 -22.88 -7.44
N ALA A 38 -2.29 -23.02 -8.32
CA ALA A 38 -1.12 -22.15 -8.30
C ALA A 38 -1.48 -20.74 -8.72
N SER A 39 -2.29 -20.60 -9.78
CA SER A 39 -2.79 -19.29 -10.22
C SER A 39 -3.62 -18.60 -9.14
N PHE A 40 -4.55 -19.33 -8.49
CA PHE A 40 -5.36 -18.78 -7.40
C PHE A 40 -4.49 -18.28 -6.23
N MET A 41 -3.51 -19.07 -5.80
CA MET A 41 -2.61 -18.68 -4.72
C MET A 41 -1.72 -17.50 -5.09
N LEU A 42 -1.20 -17.46 -6.32
CA LEU A 42 -0.37 -16.37 -6.81
C LEU A 42 -1.17 -15.07 -6.90
N ASP A 43 -2.37 -15.11 -7.48
CA ASP A 43 -3.26 -13.95 -7.60
C ASP A 43 -3.65 -13.38 -6.23
N ALA A 44 -4.00 -14.26 -5.29
CA ALA A 44 -4.32 -13.86 -3.92
C ALA A 44 -3.12 -13.22 -3.21
N ALA A 45 -1.92 -13.78 -3.39
CA ALA A 45 -0.69 -13.25 -2.80
C ALA A 45 -0.31 -11.88 -3.41
N CYS A 46 -0.38 -11.75 -4.74
CA CYS A 46 -0.11 -10.50 -5.45
C CYS A 46 -1.09 -9.40 -5.03
N ARG A 47 -2.40 -9.69 -5.05
CA ARG A 47 -3.43 -8.75 -4.59
C ARG A 47 -3.18 -8.31 -3.15
N ARG A 48 -2.83 -9.24 -2.26
CA ARG A 48 -2.53 -8.88 -0.87
C ARG A 48 -1.27 -8.03 -0.75
N ALA A 49 -0.23 -8.31 -1.54
CA ALA A 49 0.99 -7.51 -1.56
C ALA A 49 0.70 -6.07 -2.04
N GLU A 50 -0.10 -5.93 -3.10
CA GLU A 50 -0.55 -4.63 -3.60
C GLU A 50 -1.32 -3.85 -2.55
N GLU A 51 -2.30 -4.48 -1.88
CA GLU A 51 -3.05 -3.85 -0.79
C GLU A 51 -2.12 -3.35 0.33
N VAL A 52 -1.11 -4.14 0.70
CA VAL A 52 -0.16 -3.76 1.76
C VAL A 52 0.73 -2.60 1.32
N ILE A 53 1.17 -2.58 0.06
CA ILE A 53 1.96 -1.48 -0.50
C ILE A 53 1.11 -0.20 -0.56
N MET A 54 -0.15 -0.31 -1.01
CA MET A 54 -1.07 0.82 -1.19
C MET A 54 -1.57 1.40 0.13
N ASN A 55 -1.79 0.57 1.16
CA ASN A 55 -2.23 1.03 2.47
C ASN A 55 -1.13 1.70 3.30
N ARG A 56 0.08 1.83 2.76
CA ARG A 56 1.13 2.61 3.41
C ARG A 56 0.90 4.09 3.08
N PRO A 57 0.78 5.00 4.07
CA PRO A 57 0.75 6.44 3.80
C PRO A 57 2.15 6.85 3.33
N LEU A 58 2.44 6.68 2.05
CA LEU A 58 3.76 6.91 1.48
C LEU A 58 3.74 8.20 0.66
N PHE A 59 4.14 9.30 1.29
CA PHE A 59 4.52 10.52 0.59
C PHE A 59 6.01 10.43 0.27
N VAL A 60 6.35 9.94 -0.92
CA VAL A 60 7.73 10.00 -1.40
C VAL A 60 7.98 11.43 -1.92
N LEU A 61 8.76 12.19 -1.17
CA LEU A 61 9.23 13.52 -1.58
C LEU A 61 10.70 13.41 -2.02
N SER A 62 11.10 14.17 -3.03
CA SER A 62 12.52 14.42 -3.28
C SER A 62 13.11 15.23 -2.13
N ASP A 63 14.43 15.16 -1.92
CA ASP A 63 15.10 15.89 -0.83
C ASP A 63 14.77 17.39 -0.85
N GLU A 64 14.65 17.98 -2.03
CA GLU A 64 14.25 19.38 -2.17
C GLU A 64 12.80 19.63 -1.74
N ALA A 65 11.86 18.77 -2.16
CA ALA A 65 10.46 18.89 -1.79
C ALA A 65 10.25 18.62 -0.29
N PHE A 66 11.03 17.70 0.28
CA PHE A 66 11.06 17.41 1.70
C PHE A 66 11.58 18.60 2.50
N ASN A 67 12.72 19.19 2.11
CA ASN A 67 13.28 20.37 2.77
C ASN A 67 12.34 21.59 2.71
N ARG A 68 11.67 21.82 1.57
CA ARG A 68 10.67 22.90 1.46
C ARG A 68 9.46 22.65 2.36
N PHE A 69 9.02 21.41 2.46
CA PHE A 69 7.94 21.02 3.36
C PHE A 69 8.34 21.22 4.83
N GLU A 70 9.53 20.77 5.23
CA GLU A 70 10.08 21.00 6.57
C GLU A 70 10.15 22.48 6.91
N HIS A 71 10.73 23.27 6.01
CA HIS A 71 10.85 24.70 6.20
C HIS A 71 9.47 25.39 6.30
N ALA A 72 8.47 24.95 5.53
CA ALA A 72 7.10 25.44 5.64
C ALA A 72 6.43 25.07 6.98
N LEU A 73 6.77 23.93 7.56
CA LEU A 73 6.29 23.54 8.89
C LEU A 73 6.98 24.34 10.01
N GLU A 74 8.28 24.54 9.93
CA GLU A 74 9.07 25.26 10.95
C GLU A 74 8.77 26.76 10.99
N GLN A 75 8.64 27.37 9.80
CA GLN A 75 8.38 28.81 9.70
C GLN A 75 6.94 29.20 10.06
N ASN A 76 6.07 28.21 10.26
CA ASN A 76 4.73 28.28 10.82
C ASN A 76 4.06 29.68 10.87
N ALA A 77 3.78 30.24 9.70
CA ALA A 77 2.88 31.38 9.54
C ALA A 77 1.39 30.96 9.67
N LEU A 78 1.10 29.77 10.22
CA LEU A 78 -0.27 29.30 10.41
C LEU A 78 -1.01 30.14 11.47
N LYS A 79 -0.28 30.86 12.33
CA LYS A 79 -0.86 31.77 13.33
C LYS A 79 -1.60 32.95 12.70
N ASP A 80 -1.14 33.47 11.57
CA ASP A 80 -1.75 34.65 10.93
C ASP A 80 -2.82 34.29 9.89
N ASN A 81 -3.01 32.99 9.61
CA ASN A 81 -4.00 32.54 8.65
C ASN A 81 -5.41 32.60 9.27
N LYS A 82 -6.11 33.71 9.04
CA LYS A 82 -7.50 33.95 9.47
C LYS A 82 -8.47 32.83 9.05
N CYS A 83 -8.23 32.19 7.90
CA CYS A 83 -9.07 31.08 7.43
C CYS A 83 -8.86 29.82 8.27
N LEU A 84 -7.60 29.49 8.60
CA LEU A 84 -7.27 28.35 9.46
C LEU A 84 -7.82 28.54 10.88
N GLN A 85 -7.69 29.74 11.45
CA GLN A 85 -8.28 30.05 12.76
C GLN A 85 -9.80 29.83 12.75
N LYS A 86 -10.49 30.29 11.71
CA LYS A 86 -11.93 30.08 11.53
C LYS A 86 -12.28 28.60 11.42
N LEU A 87 -11.48 27.81 10.70
CA LEU A 87 -11.66 26.36 10.58
C LEU A 87 -11.47 25.64 11.91
N MET A 88 -10.39 25.94 12.64
CA MET A 88 -10.09 25.33 13.95
C MET A 88 -11.09 25.72 15.04
N SER A 89 -11.75 26.89 14.90
CA SER A 89 -12.79 27.34 15.83
C SER A 89 -14.16 26.70 15.57
N GLN A 90 -14.32 25.97 14.45
CA GLN A 90 -15.57 25.26 14.20
C GLN A 90 -15.63 23.99 15.05
N PRO A 91 -16.79 23.68 15.66
CA PRO A 91 -16.96 22.41 16.33
C PRO A 91 -16.77 21.26 15.31
N PRO A 92 -16.06 20.19 15.68
CA PRO A 92 -15.85 19.05 14.80
C PRO A 92 -17.22 18.48 14.39
N ARG A 93 -17.39 18.24 13.08
CA ARG A 93 -18.65 17.70 12.53
C ARG A 93 -18.79 16.19 12.69
N TRP A 94 -17.74 15.53 13.17
CA TRP A 94 -17.72 14.11 13.45
C TRP A 94 -17.83 13.93 14.96
N SER A 95 -19.09 13.82 15.38
CA SER A 95 -19.51 12.97 16.50
C SER A 95 -20.16 11.72 15.91
#